data_AF-A0A0H2XP64-F1
#
_entry.id   AF-A0A0H2XP64-F1
#
_cell.length_a   1.000
_cell.length_b   1.000
_cell.length_c   1.000
_cell.angle_alpha   90.00
_cell.angle_beta   90.00
_cell.angle_gamma   90.00
#
_symmetry.space_group_name_H-M   'P 1'
#
loop_
_entity.id
_entity.type
_entity.pdbx_description
1 polymer ?
#
loop_
_entity_poly.entity_id
_entity_poly.type
_entity_poly.pdbx_seq_one_letter_code
_entity_poly.pdbx_strand_id
1 'polypeptide(L)'
;MGRRKAAGGRARCAHRLRAARSDRSVAADESQVRVIAQGVALPPAPDARVWLVYRAHTLRWTPRVTQIMLAQLARWRASGRTIAGIQIDFDAGTRHLQDYLAFLRTLRETLPADCRLSITGLLDWSSRIDTDQVNQLKGIVDEVVVQTYQGRRTIPDYAAYLPRVARLQLPFRIGVIQGGEWDAPPYLASNPWFRGYVVFLRND
;
A
#
# COMPACT_ATOMS: atom_id res chain seq x y z
N MET A 1 14.80 -29.21 13.59
CA MET A 1 15.14 -27.78 13.45
C MET A 1 13.85 -26.99 13.23
N GLY A 2 13.38 -26.22 14.22
CA GLY A 2 12.01 -25.72 14.30
C GLY A 2 11.69 -24.53 13.40
N ARG A 3 10.60 -24.63 12.62
CA ARG A 3 9.97 -23.52 11.88
C ARG A 3 9.35 -22.55 12.89
N ARG A 4 9.96 -21.37 13.09
CA ARG A 4 9.37 -20.32 13.94
C ARG A 4 8.28 -19.59 13.15
N LYS A 5 7.02 -19.73 13.59
CA LYS A 5 5.91 -18.86 13.16
C LYS A 5 6.21 -17.44 13.63
N ALA A 6 6.29 -16.49 12.71
CA ALA A 6 6.43 -15.08 13.04
C ALA A 6 5.15 -14.60 13.76
N ALA A 7 5.25 -14.38 15.07
CA ALA A 7 4.28 -13.63 15.86
C ALA A 7 4.62 -12.13 15.68
N GLY A 8 3.91 -11.47 14.76
CA GLY A 8 4.03 -10.04 14.50
C GLY A 8 2.64 -9.46 14.29
N GLY A 9 2.37 -8.31 14.92
CA GLY A 9 1.07 -7.65 14.94
C GLY A 9 0.39 -7.61 13.57
N ARG A 10 -0.82 -8.14 13.49
CA ARG A 10 -1.60 -8.27 12.25
C ARG A 10 -2.17 -6.91 11.85
N ALA A 11 -1.48 -6.19 10.98
CA ALA A 11 -2.13 -5.19 10.13
C ALA A 11 -2.87 -5.94 9.02
N ARG A 12 -4.21 -5.97 9.08
CA ARG A 12 -5.04 -6.59 8.04
C ARG A 12 -5.64 -5.49 7.16
N CYS A 13 -5.39 -5.60 5.86
CA CYS A 13 -5.98 -4.76 4.83
C CYS A 13 -7.47 -5.10 4.72
N ALA A 14 -8.33 -4.12 4.97
CA ALA A 14 -9.74 -4.19 4.65
C ALA A 14 -10.04 -3.06 3.67
N HIS A 15 -10.58 -3.48 2.54
CA HIS A 15 -11.02 -2.68 1.41
C HIS A 15 -10.01 -2.55 0.27
N ARG A 16 -10.36 -3.09 -0.90
CA ARG A 16 -9.75 -2.80 -2.19
C ARG A 16 -10.73 -1.87 -2.90
N LEU A 17 -10.26 -0.84 -3.58
CA LEU A 17 -11.12 0.06 -4.36
C LEU A 17 -10.68 0.00 -5.81
N ARG A 18 -11.60 -0.13 -6.76
CA ARG A 18 -11.24 -0.23 -8.19
C ARG A 18 -11.77 1.00 -8.93
N ALA A 19 -10.87 1.79 -9.48
CA ALA A 19 -11.19 2.77 -10.53
C ALA A 19 -11.09 2.08 -11.91
N ALA A 20 -12.22 1.79 -12.55
CA ALA A 20 -12.24 1.26 -13.92
C ALA A 20 -12.54 2.36 -14.93
N ARG A 21 -11.92 2.32 -16.12
CA ARG A 21 -12.41 3.02 -17.31
C ARG A 21 -13.40 2.11 -18.04
N SER A 22 -14.53 2.64 -18.50
CA SER A 22 -15.39 1.95 -19.47
C SER A 22 -14.91 2.24 -20.88
N ASP A 23 -14.83 1.20 -21.71
CA ASP A 23 -14.47 1.32 -23.10
C ASP A 23 -15.70 1.75 -23.91
N ARG A 24 -15.77 3.05 -24.24
CA ARG A 24 -16.56 3.62 -25.34
C ARG A 24 -16.12 5.06 -25.56
N SER A 25 -15.55 5.31 -26.72
CA SER A 25 -15.21 6.63 -27.23
C SER A 25 -16.47 7.47 -27.44
N VAL A 26 -16.47 8.71 -26.92
CA VAL A 26 -16.62 9.99 -27.65
C VAL A 26 -16.53 11.11 -26.62
N ALA A 27 -15.62 12.07 -26.86
CA ALA A 27 -15.40 13.33 -26.13
C ALA A 27 -14.91 13.25 -24.67
N ALA A 28 -14.03 14.18 -24.30
CA ALA A 28 -13.31 14.22 -23.04
C ALA A 28 -14.27 14.36 -21.85
N ASP A 29 -14.44 13.27 -21.09
CA ASP A 29 -15.25 13.25 -19.88
C ASP A 29 -14.35 13.07 -18.65
N GLU A 30 -13.97 14.18 -18.02
CA GLU A 30 -13.25 14.21 -16.73
C GLU A 30 -14.11 13.70 -15.55
N SER A 31 -15.36 13.28 -15.79
CA SER A 31 -16.38 13.04 -14.75
C SER A 31 -16.49 11.60 -14.20
N GLN A 32 -15.68 10.63 -14.62
CA GLN A 32 -15.95 9.21 -14.27
C GLN A 32 -14.93 8.48 -13.39
N VAL A 33 -14.27 9.16 -12.45
CA VAL A 33 -13.55 8.45 -11.38
C VAL A 33 -14.55 8.01 -10.29
N ARG A 34 -14.85 6.71 -10.25
CA ARG A 34 -15.77 6.10 -9.28
C ARG A 34 -15.00 5.38 -8.16
N VAL A 35 -15.51 5.51 -6.93
CA VAL A 35 -15.02 4.75 -5.76
C VAL A 35 -15.93 3.55 -5.54
N ILE A 36 -15.41 2.35 -5.73
CA ILE A 36 -16.18 1.09 -5.60
C ILE A 36 -15.67 0.32 -4.40
N ALA A 37 -16.48 0.19 -3.34
CA ALA A 37 -16.15 -0.62 -2.18
C ALA A 37 -15.97 -2.10 -2.57
N GLN A 38 -14.78 -2.66 -2.31
CA GLN A 38 -14.55 -4.11 -2.43
C GLN A 38 -14.01 -4.61 -1.10
N GLY A 39 -14.61 -5.62 -0.47
CA GLY A 39 -14.07 -6.18 0.76
C GLY A 39 -14.97 -7.24 1.37
N VAL A 40 -14.33 -8.22 2.01
CA VAL A 40 -14.96 -9.18 2.92
C VAL A 40 -15.20 -8.51 4.28
N ALA A 41 -16.14 -9.03 5.07
CA ALA A 41 -16.35 -8.58 6.44
C ALA A 41 -15.03 -8.61 7.22
N LEU A 42 -14.76 -7.53 7.98
CA LEU A 42 -13.60 -7.46 8.85
C LEU A 42 -13.67 -8.61 9.87
N PRO A 43 -12.63 -9.46 10.00
CA PRO A 43 -12.63 -10.48 11.03
C PRO A 43 -12.75 -9.85 12.42
N PRO A 44 -13.33 -10.55 13.40
CA PRO A 44 -13.43 -10.05 14.77
C PRO A 44 -12.02 -9.94 15.36
N ALA A 45 -11.50 -8.72 15.37
CA ALA A 45 -10.20 -8.35 15.91
C ALA A 45 -10.33 -6.90 16.44
N PRO A 46 -10.92 -6.73 17.63
CA PRO A 46 -11.26 -5.40 18.17
C PRO A 46 -10.03 -4.51 18.35
N ASP A 47 -8.88 -5.10 18.72
CA ASP A 47 -7.63 -4.37 18.95
C ASP A 47 -6.77 -4.20 17.66
N ALA A 48 -7.26 -4.69 16.52
CA ALA A 48 -6.50 -4.58 15.28
C ALA A 48 -6.57 -3.15 14.74
N ARG A 49 -5.38 -2.62 14.44
CA ARG A 49 -5.25 -1.40 13.64
C ARG A 49 -5.62 -1.70 12.19
N VAL A 50 -6.58 -0.95 11.65
CA VAL A 50 -7.09 -1.12 10.28
C VAL A 50 -6.56 0.00 9.40
N TRP A 51 -6.11 -0.36 8.20
CA TRP A 51 -5.82 0.58 7.13
C TRP A 51 -6.96 0.54 6.11
N LEU A 52 -7.41 1.72 5.68
CA LEU A 52 -8.33 1.84 4.55
C LEU A 52 -7.50 1.87 3.26
N VAL A 53 -7.61 0.84 2.43
CA VAL A 53 -6.79 0.71 1.22
C VAL A 53 -7.55 1.20 -0.01
N TYR A 54 -6.94 2.13 -0.74
CA TYR A 54 -7.46 2.70 -1.98
C TYR A 54 -6.60 2.21 -3.12
N ARG A 55 -7.12 1.28 -3.91
CA ARG A 55 -6.44 0.88 -5.15
C ARG A 55 -6.74 1.91 -6.24
N ALA A 56 -5.69 2.62 -6.65
CA ALA A 56 -5.79 3.62 -7.69
C ALA A 56 -5.45 2.97 -9.04
N HIS A 57 -6.14 3.40 -10.09
CA HIS A 57 -5.75 3.12 -11.48
C HIS A 57 -5.37 4.41 -12.23
N THR A 58 -5.51 5.54 -11.56
CA THR A 58 -5.16 6.88 -12.03
C THR A 58 -4.82 7.74 -10.82
N LEU A 59 -3.85 8.63 -10.98
CA LEU A 59 -3.48 9.64 -9.99
C LEU A 59 -4.28 10.95 -10.16
N ARG A 60 -5.06 11.07 -11.23
CA ARG A 60 -5.95 12.22 -11.47
C ARG A 60 -7.20 12.12 -10.59
N TRP A 61 -7.03 12.33 -9.29
CA TRP A 61 -8.12 12.39 -8.34
C TRP A 61 -8.73 13.79 -8.33
N THR A 62 -10.02 13.87 -8.62
CA THR A 62 -10.76 15.13 -8.50
C THR A 62 -11.04 15.45 -7.03
N PRO A 63 -11.34 16.71 -6.67
CA PRO A 63 -11.74 17.06 -5.32
C PRO A 63 -12.88 16.19 -4.78
N ARG A 64 -13.79 15.76 -5.66
CA ARG A 64 -14.89 14.86 -5.33
C ARG A 64 -14.40 13.50 -4.84
N VAL A 65 -13.40 12.91 -5.49
CA VAL A 65 -12.83 11.61 -5.08
C VAL A 65 -12.20 11.73 -3.70
N THR A 66 -11.43 12.79 -3.46
CA THR A 66 -10.80 13.05 -2.17
C THR A 66 -11.83 13.27 -1.06
N GLN A 67 -12.90 14.02 -1.31
CA GLN A 67 -14.01 14.18 -0.36
C GLN A 67 -14.69 12.85 -0.01
N ILE A 68 -14.92 11.98 -1.00
CA ILE A 68 -15.51 10.66 -0.76
C ILE A 68 -14.61 9.81 0.15
N MET A 69 -13.30 9.83 -0.10
CA MET A 69 -12.31 9.11 0.70
C MET A 69 -12.23 9.65 2.13
N LEU A 70 -12.21 10.97 2.33
CA LEU A 70 -12.25 11.58 3.67
C LEU A 70 -13.55 11.26 4.41
N ALA A 71 -14.70 11.27 3.73
CA ALA A 71 -15.97 10.89 4.33
C ALA A 71 -15.99 9.40 4.73
N GLN A 72 -15.35 8.52 3.96
CA GLN A 72 -15.18 7.11 4.33
C GLN A 72 -14.28 6.96 5.56
N LEU A 73 -13.16 7.68 5.62
CA LEU A 73 -12.28 7.71 6.79
C LEU A 73 -13.05 8.10 8.06
N ALA A 74 -13.83 9.19 8.00
CA ALA A 74 -14.65 9.65 9.11
C ALA A 74 -15.67 8.59 9.56
N ARG A 75 -16.40 7.97 8.63
CA ARG A 75 -17.37 6.90 8.94
C ARG A 75 -16.71 5.69 9.61
N TRP A 76 -15.54 5.27 9.12
CA TRP A 76 -14.82 4.15 9.72
C TRP A 76 -14.27 4.46 11.10
N ARG A 77 -13.78 5.67 11.34
CA ARG A 77 -13.40 6.12 12.69
C ARG A 77 -14.59 6.11 13.65
N ALA A 78 -15.77 6.51 13.19
CA ALA A 78 -17.00 6.49 13.99
C ALA A 78 -17.52 5.06 14.29
N SER A 79 -17.01 4.02 13.64
CA SER A 79 -17.45 2.62 13.85
C SER A 79 -16.89 1.97 15.12
N GLY A 80 -16.11 2.69 15.94
CA GLY A 80 -15.42 2.15 17.12
C GLY A 80 -14.16 1.37 16.81
N ARG A 81 -13.68 1.37 15.55
CA ARG A 81 -12.45 0.69 15.12
C ARG A 81 -11.25 1.64 15.17
N THR A 82 -10.09 1.08 15.47
CA THR A 82 -8.81 1.81 15.40
C THR A 82 -8.33 1.91 13.95
N ILE A 83 -8.69 2.99 13.26
CA ILE A 83 -8.20 3.27 11.90
C ILE A 83 -6.82 3.90 11.98
N ALA A 84 -5.79 3.20 11.51
CA ALA A 84 -4.41 3.69 11.47
C ALA A 84 -4.22 4.81 10.45
N GLY A 85 -4.91 4.73 9.32
CA GLY A 85 -4.75 5.67 8.23
C GLY A 85 -5.24 5.12 6.90
N ILE A 86 -4.77 5.75 5.83
CA ILE A 86 -5.06 5.41 4.45
C ILE A 86 -3.83 4.81 3.79
N GLN A 87 -4.03 3.77 3.00
CA GLN A 87 -2.97 3.17 2.19
C GLN A 87 -3.33 3.24 0.71
N ILE A 88 -2.42 3.74 -0.12
CA ILE A 88 -2.61 3.81 -1.57
C ILE A 88 -1.96 2.58 -2.22
N ASP A 89 -2.78 1.79 -2.91
CA ASP A 89 -2.34 0.67 -3.74
C ASP A 89 -2.35 1.12 -5.20
N PHE A 90 -1.21 1.60 -5.69
CA PHE A 90 -1.06 2.11 -7.04
C PHE A 90 0.12 1.42 -7.72
N ASP A 91 -0.15 0.84 -8.89
CA ASP A 91 0.88 0.30 -9.76
C ASP A 91 1.51 1.47 -10.56
N ALA A 92 2.44 2.18 -9.91
CA ALA A 92 3.25 3.17 -10.57
C ALA A 92 4.30 2.46 -11.42
N GLY A 93 4.00 2.23 -12.70
CA GLY A 93 5.04 1.89 -13.66
C GLY A 93 6.18 2.92 -13.58
N THR A 94 7.43 2.46 -13.70
CA THR A 94 8.66 3.22 -13.36
C THR A 94 8.80 4.61 -14.00
N ARG A 95 8.03 4.93 -15.04
CA ARG A 95 8.07 6.22 -15.78
C ARG A 95 7.27 7.36 -15.14
N HIS A 96 6.52 7.11 -14.07
CA HIS A 96 5.61 8.10 -13.45
C HIS A 96 5.85 8.34 -11.96
N LEU A 97 7.06 8.04 -11.45
CA LEU A 97 7.35 8.20 -10.02
C LEU A 97 7.22 9.65 -9.55
N GLN A 98 7.64 10.62 -10.37
CA GLN A 98 7.52 12.04 -10.01
C GLN A 98 6.04 12.48 -9.92
N ASP A 99 5.20 12.04 -10.85
CA ASP A 99 3.75 12.26 -10.79
C ASP A 99 3.17 11.63 -9.52
N TYR A 100 3.67 10.45 -9.13
CA TYR A 100 3.25 9.77 -7.92
C TYR A 100 3.70 10.49 -6.65
N LEU A 101 4.94 11.00 -6.61
CA LEU A 101 5.44 11.82 -5.51
C LEU A 101 4.61 13.09 -5.34
N ALA A 102 4.32 13.80 -6.44
CA ALA A 102 3.49 15.00 -6.42
C ALA A 102 2.09 14.69 -5.90
N PHE A 103 1.45 13.63 -6.41
CA PHE A 103 0.16 13.15 -5.93
C PHE A 103 0.17 12.86 -4.42
N LEU A 104 1.20 12.16 -3.92
CA LEU A 104 1.30 11.79 -2.51
C LEU A 104 1.54 13.01 -1.61
N ARG A 105 2.26 14.04 -2.06
CA ARG A 105 2.41 15.32 -1.34
C ARG A 105 1.07 16.01 -1.17
N THR A 106 0.35 16.22 -2.28
CA THR A 106 -0.99 16.83 -2.24
C THR A 106 -1.96 16.01 -1.38
N LEU A 107 -1.88 14.68 -1.47
CA LEU A 107 -2.70 13.82 -0.61
C LEU A 107 -2.34 13.99 0.86
N ARG A 108 -1.05 13.98 1.22
CA ARG A 108 -0.57 14.16 2.60
C ARG A 108 -1.04 15.48 3.21
N GLU A 109 -1.03 16.56 2.43
CA GLU A 109 -1.53 17.89 2.83
C GLU A 109 -3.06 17.91 3.05
N THR A 110 -3.80 17.08 2.31
CA THR A 110 -5.26 16.99 2.42
C THR A 110 -5.72 16.11 3.58
N LEU A 111 -4.89 15.17 4.04
CA LEU A 111 -5.23 14.24 5.11
C LEU A 111 -5.17 14.91 6.49
N PRO A 112 -6.08 14.55 7.42
CA PRO A 112 -5.95 14.95 8.82
C PRO A 112 -4.57 14.61 9.39
N ALA A 113 -4.02 15.47 10.25
CA ALA A 113 -2.67 15.31 10.79
C ALA A 113 -2.47 13.97 11.53
N ASP A 114 -3.52 13.44 12.15
CA ASP A 114 -3.52 12.15 12.85
C ASP A 114 -3.71 10.93 11.92
N CYS A 115 -4.05 11.16 10.65
CA CYS A 115 -4.23 10.11 9.65
C CYS A 115 -2.88 9.76 9.05
N ARG A 116 -2.44 8.50 9.20
CA ARG A 116 -1.22 8.02 8.55
C ARG A 116 -1.45 7.79 7.05
N LEU A 117 -0.40 7.93 6.27
CA LEU A 117 -0.37 7.62 4.84
C LEU A 117 0.61 6.49 4.57
N SER A 118 0.11 5.36 4.08
CA SER A 118 0.92 4.23 3.61
C SER A 118 0.78 4.07 2.10
N ILE A 119 1.74 3.40 1.48
CA ILE A 119 1.64 3.01 0.08
C ILE A 119 2.07 1.56 -0.09
N THR A 120 1.50 0.87 -1.07
CA THR A 120 2.13 -0.35 -1.56
C THR A 120 2.98 -0.02 -2.77
N GLY A 121 4.26 -0.37 -2.73
CA GLY A 121 5.15 -0.31 -3.89
C GLY A 121 5.34 -1.69 -4.50
N LEU A 122 5.43 -1.77 -5.82
CA LEU A 122 5.89 -2.98 -6.48
C LEU A 122 7.40 -3.14 -6.31
N LEU A 123 7.84 -4.39 -6.36
CA LEU A 123 9.25 -4.77 -6.32
C LEU A 123 10.05 -4.14 -7.48
N ASP A 124 9.42 -3.73 -8.59
CA ASP A 124 10.07 -3.24 -9.80
C ASP A 124 10.69 -1.83 -9.66
N TRP A 125 10.39 -1.11 -8.58
CA TRP A 125 11.17 0.04 -8.14
C TRP A 125 12.65 -0.35 -8.00
N SER A 126 12.95 -1.61 -7.71
CA SER A 126 14.32 -2.10 -7.64
C SER A 126 14.99 -2.40 -8.99
N SER A 127 14.25 -2.48 -10.10
CA SER A 127 14.85 -2.81 -11.42
C SER A 127 15.21 -1.58 -12.25
N ARG A 128 14.61 -0.41 -11.96
CA ARG A 128 14.86 0.86 -12.70
C ARG A 128 14.78 2.14 -11.87
N ILE A 129 14.34 2.10 -10.61
CA ILE A 129 14.18 3.29 -9.79
C ILE A 129 15.32 3.37 -8.79
N ASP A 130 15.91 4.57 -8.72
CA ASP A 130 16.93 4.91 -7.75
C ASP A 130 16.35 4.89 -6.34
N THR A 131 17.04 4.23 -5.40
CA THR A 131 16.64 4.21 -3.98
C THR A 131 16.54 5.64 -3.43
N ASP A 132 17.35 6.56 -3.95
CA ASP A 132 17.32 7.97 -3.56
C ASP A 132 16.00 8.66 -3.97
N GLN A 133 15.41 8.28 -5.10
CA GLN A 133 14.08 8.79 -5.49
C GLN A 133 12.98 8.26 -4.56
N VAL A 134 13.05 6.99 -4.16
CA VAL A 134 12.10 6.42 -3.19
C VAL A 134 12.28 7.08 -1.82
N ASN A 135 13.52 7.40 -1.43
CA ASN A 135 13.80 8.11 -0.19
C ASN A 135 13.19 9.53 -0.14
N GLN A 136 12.81 10.13 -1.28
CA GLN A 136 12.04 11.38 -1.30
C GLN A 136 10.63 11.24 -0.69
N LEU A 137 10.12 10.01 -0.54
CA LEU A 137 8.88 9.73 0.18
C LEU A 137 8.98 9.94 1.69
N LYS A 138 10.21 10.04 2.22
CA LYS A 138 10.44 10.30 3.64
C LYS A 138 9.78 11.62 4.04
N GLY A 139 8.92 11.55 5.05
CA GLY A 139 8.14 12.71 5.53
C GLY A 139 6.85 12.96 4.73
N ILE A 140 6.64 12.28 3.60
CA ILE A 140 5.36 12.30 2.87
C ILE A 140 4.49 11.12 3.30
N VAL A 141 5.09 9.92 3.37
CA VAL A 141 4.42 8.68 3.79
C VAL A 141 5.00 8.18 5.11
N ASP A 142 4.14 7.55 5.90
CA ASP A 142 4.48 6.92 7.18
C ASP A 142 5.12 5.54 7.00
N GLU A 143 4.71 4.78 5.98
CA GLU A 143 5.34 3.49 5.63
C GLU A 143 5.17 3.11 4.15
N VAL A 144 6.12 2.33 3.66
CA VAL A 144 6.05 1.65 2.35
C VAL A 144 5.90 0.15 2.55
N VAL A 145 4.91 -0.47 1.91
CA VAL A 145 4.77 -1.93 1.85
C VAL A 145 5.29 -2.44 0.51
N VAL A 146 6.47 -3.06 0.52
CA VAL A 146 7.10 -3.60 -0.69
C VAL A 146 6.55 -4.99 -0.97
N GLN A 147 5.79 -5.15 -2.06
CA GLN A 147 5.14 -6.41 -2.40
C GLN A 147 6.11 -7.35 -3.14
N THR A 148 6.31 -8.56 -2.59
CA THR A 148 7.20 -9.59 -3.18
C THR A 148 6.41 -10.68 -3.92
N TYR A 149 5.21 -10.36 -4.39
CA TYR A 149 4.31 -11.31 -5.05
C TYR A 149 3.58 -10.63 -6.22
N GLN A 150 3.19 -11.43 -7.22
CA GLN A 150 2.37 -10.99 -8.35
C GLN A 150 1.21 -11.95 -8.53
N GLY A 151 -0.02 -11.41 -8.56
CA GLY A 151 -1.23 -12.22 -8.58
C GLY A 151 -1.34 -13.08 -7.32
N ARG A 152 -1.16 -14.40 -7.47
CA ARG A 152 -1.28 -15.40 -6.39
C ARG A 152 0.04 -16.09 -6.05
N ARG A 153 1.17 -15.62 -6.59
CA ARG A 153 2.48 -16.27 -6.43
C ARG A 153 3.53 -15.27 -5.98
N THR A 154 4.44 -15.72 -5.11
CA THR A 154 5.69 -14.99 -4.84
C THR A 154 6.43 -14.76 -6.16
N ILE A 155 7.00 -13.56 -6.33
CA ILE A 155 7.81 -13.24 -7.51
C ILE A 155 9.08 -14.09 -7.45
N PRO A 156 9.44 -14.82 -8.53
CA PRO A 156 10.72 -15.50 -8.61
C PRO A 156 11.88 -14.54 -8.34
N ASP A 157 12.95 -15.01 -7.70
CA ASP A 157 14.16 -14.23 -7.45
C ASP A 157 13.97 -12.95 -6.61
N TYR A 158 12.91 -12.86 -5.78
CA TYR A 158 12.74 -11.73 -4.85
C TYR A 158 14.00 -11.44 -4.02
N ALA A 159 14.78 -12.47 -3.69
CA ALA A 159 16.02 -12.37 -2.93
C ALA A 159 17.09 -11.52 -3.63
N ALA A 160 17.10 -11.47 -4.96
CA ALA A 160 18.02 -10.64 -5.73
C ALA A 160 17.72 -9.14 -5.58
N TYR A 161 16.47 -8.80 -5.25
CA TYR A 161 16.00 -7.41 -5.19
C TYR A 161 15.95 -6.85 -3.77
N LEU A 162 15.75 -7.71 -2.76
CA LEU A 162 15.66 -7.30 -1.35
C LEU A 162 16.87 -6.51 -0.81
N PRO A 163 18.13 -6.74 -1.23
CA PRO A 163 19.26 -5.92 -0.78
C PRO A 163 19.11 -4.44 -1.13
N ARG A 164 18.41 -4.11 -2.23
CA ARG A 164 18.11 -2.72 -2.60
C ARG A 164 17.02 -2.13 -1.71
N VAL A 165 15.99 -2.92 -1.41
CA VAL A 165 14.94 -2.53 -0.44
C VAL A 165 15.55 -2.25 0.94
N ALA A 166 16.57 -3.00 1.35
CA ALA A 166 17.27 -2.75 2.61
C ALA A 166 18.05 -1.42 2.65
N ARG A 167 18.20 -0.70 1.53
CA ARG A 167 18.83 0.62 1.48
C ARG A 167 17.84 1.77 1.70
N LEU A 168 16.54 1.48 1.79
CA LEU A 168 15.52 2.47 2.08
C LEU A 168 15.79 3.16 3.42
N GLN A 169 15.62 4.48 3.45
CA GLN A 169 15.85 5.34 4.61
C GLN A 169 14.54 5.89 5.20
N LEU A 170 13.48 5.11 5.05
CA LEU A 170 12.12 5.39 5.53
C LEU A 170 11.45 4.08 5.97
N PRO A 171 10.49 4.12 6.91
CA PRO A 171 9.87 2.91 7.42
C PRO A 171 9.27 2.06 6.31
N PHE A 172 9.58 0.76 6.32
CA PHE A 172 9.06 -0.16 5.32
C PHE A 172 8.67 -1.52 5.92
N ARG A 173 7.74 -2.20 5.24
CA ARG A 173 7.34 -3.58 5.48
C ARG A 173 7.50 -4.40 4.22
N ILE A 174 7.63 -5.71 4.38
CA ILE A 174 7.57 -6.64 3.25
C ILE A 174 6.17 -7.27 3.16
N GLY A 175 5.55 -7.11 2.00
CA GLY A 175 4.28 -7.70 1.64
C GLY A 175 4.46 -9.10 1.07
N VAL A 176 3.99 -10.12 1.80
CA VAL A 176 4.01 -11.53 1.38
C VAL A 176 2.59 -12.03 1.10
N ILE A 177 2.43 -12.94 0.14
CA ILE A 177 1.13 -13.55 -0.15
C ILE A 177 0.88 -14.77 0.74
N GLN A 178 -0.36 -14.96 1.19
CA GLN A 178 -0.77 -16.15 1.94
C GLN A 178 -0.45 -17.43 1.18
N GLY A 179 0.26 -18.35 1.84
CA GLY A 179 0.71 -19.62 1.25
C GLY A 179 1.82 -19.48 0.22
N GLY A 180 2.33 -18.26 -0.01
CA GLY A 180 3.49 -18.03 -0.85
C GLY A 180 4.78 -18.49 -0.17
N GLU A 181 5.75 -18.88 -0.99
CA GLU A 181 7.11 -19.12 -0.52
C GLU A 181 7.73 -17.81 -0.05
N TRP A 182 8.36 -17.84 1.13
CA TRP A 182 9.05 -16.71 1.71
C TRP A 182 10.15 -17.20 2.64
N ASP A 183 11.38 -16.83 2.32
CA ASP A 183 12.55 -17.00 3.17
C ASP A 183 13.10 -15.62 3.51
N ALA A 184 13.08 -15.28 4.80
CA ALA A 184 13.40 -13.95 5.27
C ALA A 184 14.92 -13.77 5.37
N PRO A 185 15.53 -12.84 4.60
CA PRO A 185 16.95 -12.60 4.76
C PRO A 185 17.26 -12.02 6.15
N PRO A 186 18.31 -12.51 6.85
CA PRO A 186 18.63 -12.07 8.20
C PRO A 186 18.85 -10.56 8.33
N TYR A 187 19.39 -9.92 7.29
CA TYR A 187 19.68 -8.47 7.30
C TYR A 187 18.43 -7.59 7.39
N LEU A 188 17.24 -8.10 7.07
CA LEU A 188 16.00 -7.32 7.24
C LEU A 188 15.73 -7.06 8.71
N ALA A 189 15.96 -8.05 9.58
CA ALA A 189 15.69 -7.93 11.01
C ALA A 189 16.60 -6.90 11.70
N SER A 190 17.82 -6.72 11.21
CA SER A 190 18.77 -5.71 11.70
C SER A 190 18.56 -4.32 11.09
N ASN A 191 17.68 -4.17 10.10
CA ASN A 191 17.48 -2.88 9.43
C ASN A 191 16.64 -1.93 10.30
N PRO A 192 17.12 -0.72 10.63
CA PRO A 192 16.43 0.20 11.53
C PRO A 192 15.09 0.73 10.97
N TRP A 193 14.90 0.66 9.65
CA TRP A 193 13.70 1.09 8.96
C TRP A 193 12.70 -0.04 8.73
N PHE A 194 13.09 -1.30 8.95
CA PHE A 194 12.18 -2.42 8.79
C PHE A 194 11.15 -2.48 9.93
N ARG A 195 9.88 -2.65 9.57
CA ARG A 195 8.73 -2.68 10.49
C ARG A 195 7.98 -4.02 10.50
N GLY A 196 8.52 -5.04 9.83
CA GLY A 196 7.96 -6.37 9.77
C GLY A 196 7.21 -6.67 8.47
N TYR A 197 6.27 -7.60 8.54
CA TYR A 197 5.59 -8.16 7.37
C TYR A 197 4.13 -7.74 7.30
N VAL A 198 3.59 -7.70 6.07
CA VAL A 198 2.15 -7.65 5.79
C VAL A 198 1.80 -8.90 5.01
N VAL A 199 0.82 -9.66 5.49
CA VAL A 199 0.33 -10.85 4.79
C VAL A 199 -0.91 -10.48 3.97
N PHE A 200 -0.80 -10.58 2.66
CA PHE A 200 -1.91 -10.42 1.74
C PHE A 200 -2.70 -11.73 1.67
N LEU A 201 -3.95 -11.67 2.09
CA LEU A 201 -4.83 -12.84 2.15
C LEU A 201 -5.36 -13.16 0.75
N ARG A 202 -5.47 -14.45 0.47
CA ARG A 202 -6.16 -14.94 -0.72
C ARG A 202 -7.64 -15.07 -0.36
N ASN A 203 -8.51 -14.58 -1.25
CA ASN A 203 -9.89 -15.01 -1.24
C ASN A 203 -9.92 -16.33 -2.02
N ASP A 204 -10.28 -17.39 -1.31
CA ASP A 204 -10.59 -18.68 -1.92
C ASP A 204 -11.97 -18.62 -2.60
#